data_AF-A0A956ZA19-F1
#
_entry.id   AF-A0A956ZA19-F1
#
_cell.length_a   1.000
_cell.length_b   1.000
_cell.length_c   1.000
_cell.angle_alpha   90.00
_cell.angle_beta   90.00
_cell.angle_gamma   90.00
#
_symmetry.space_group_name_H-M   'P 1'
#
loop_
_entity.id
_entity.type
_entity.pdbx_description
1 polymer ?
#
loop_
_entity_poly.entity_id
_entity_poly.type
_entity_poly.pdbx_seq_one_letter_code
_entity_poly.pdbx_strand_id
1 'polypeptide(L)'
;SVGRTQEIVHTLDKLENEGRLPEIPVFVDSPMAINATEVFRLHPECFDEGIAEYVLNDPDPFGFNKLKYVRTTEESKKLNGLTGPAIIISGSGMLTGGRVLHHLVNTVEHERNTILIVGFCAPDTLGDKIRRRENKLWIFGKERTLRAHVEIMDSFSAHGDEDEMLGYLSGLDREKLKKVFLVHGEYDRQEKFKSALEREGMRDVAIPELGSTFEIEV
;
A
#
# COMPACT_ATOMS: atom_id res chain seq x y z
N SER A 1 4.83 1.71 -6.12
CA SER A 1 4.64 0.43 -5.41
C SER A 1 4.16 -0.60 -6.43
N VAL A 2 4.30 -1.89 -6.17
CA VAL A 2 3.53 -2.93 -6.87
C VAL A 2 2.30 -3.25 -6.02
N GLY A 3 1.15 -3.57 -6.63
CA GLY A 3 -0.12 -3.83 -5.95
C GLY A 3 -0.88 -2.56 -5.59
N ARG A 4 -0.53 -1.93 -4.46
CA ARG A 4 -1.27 -0.77 -3.91
C ARG A 4 -1.45 0.41 -4.87
N THR A 5 -0.45 0.68 -5.71
CA THR A 5 -0.57 1.77 -6.69
C THR A 5 -1.66 1.44 -7.72
N GLN A 6 -1.73 0.19 -8.17
CA GLN A 6 -2.73 -0.27 -9.12
C GLN A 6 -4.13 -0.25 -8.51
N GLU A 7 -4.31 -0.71 -7.26
CA GLU A 7 -5.59 -0.64 -6.56
C GLU A 7 -6.12 0.80 -6.40
N ILE A 8 -5.23 1.74 -6.04
CA ILE A 8 -5.61 3.15 -5.90
C ILE A 8 -5.98 3.73 -7.26
N VAL A 9 -5.20 3.45 -8.31
CA VAL A 9 -5.51 3.94 -9.65
C VAL A 9 -6.86 3.38 -10.12
N HIS A 10 -7.11 2.08 -9.95
CA HIS A 10 -8.38 1.44 -10.27
C HIS A 10 -9.56 2.02 -9.48
N THR A 11 -9.34 2.34 -8.20
CA THR A 11 -10.38 2.98 -7.38
C THR A 11 -10.69 4.40 -7.88
N LEU A 12 -9.66 5.17 -8.27
CA LEU A 12 -9.85 6.50 -8.85
C LEU A 12 -10.56 6.42 -10.21
N ASP A 13 -10.22 5.42 -11.02
CA ASP A 13 -10.84 5.15 -12.32
C ASP A 13 -12.35 4.87 -12.17
N LYS A 14 -12.73 4.00 -11.22
CA LYS A 14 -14.13 3.79 -10.84
C LYS A 14 -14.83 5.07 -10.40
N LEU A 15 -14.19 5.88 -9.56
CA LEU A 15 -14.77 7.15 -9.10
C LEU A 15 -14.94 8.17 -10.22
N GLU A 16 -14.04 8.20 -11.20
CA GLU A 16 -14.17 9.04 -12.40
C GLU A 16 -15.37 8.58 -13.23
N ASN A 17 -15.49 7.27 -13.49
CA ASN A 17 -16.59 6.68 -14.25
C ASN A 17 -17.96 6.87 -13.56
N GLU A 18 -17.99 6.92 -12.23
CA GLU A 18 -19.18 7.27 -11.43
C GLU A 18 -19.46 8.79 -11.36
N GLY A 19 -18.58 9.64 -11.91
CA GLY A 19 -18.70 11.10 -11.83
C GLY A 19 -18.48 11.68 -10.43
N ARG A 20 -17.81 10.93 -9.55
CA ARG A 20 -17.54 11.27 -8.14
C ARG A 20 -16.14 11.81 -7.92
N LEU A 21 -15.20 11.54 -8.84
CA LEU A 21 -13.88 12.15 -8.81
C LEU A 21 -13.97 13.59 -9.33
N PRO A 22 -13.59 14.61 -8.53
CA PRO A 22 -13.53 15.98 -9.03
C PRO A 22 -12.53 16.09 -10.18
N GLU A 23 -12.71 17.11 -11.02
CA GLU A 23 -11.90 17.36 -12.21
C GLU A 23 -10.44 17.81 -11.91
N ILE A 24 -9.65 16.95 -11.26
CA ILE A 24 -8.26 17.23 -10.84
C ILE A 24 -7.26 16.32 -11.55
N PRO A 25 -6.06 16.83 -11.91
CA PRO A 25 -5.04 16.02 -12.55
C PRO A 25 -4.44 14.99 -11.56
N VAL A 26 -4.24 13.76 -12.04
CA VAL A 26 -3.67 12.67 -11.25
C VAL A 26 -2.37 12.19 -11.89
N PHE A 27 -1.33 12.03 -11.09
CA PHE A 27 -0.01 11.63 -11.54
C PHE A 27 0.47 10.38 -10.82
N VAL A 28 0.96 9.39 -11.55
CA VAL A 28 1.71 8.27 -10.98
C VAL A 28 3.19 8.52 -11.23
N ASP A 29 3.92 8.87 -10.17
CA ASP A 29 5.35 9.19 -10.23
C ASP A 29 6.18 8.12 -9.50
N SER A 30 6.25 6.95 -10.12
CA SER A 30 7.07 5.84 -9.65
C SER A 30 7.44 4.95 -10.83
N PRO A 31 8.72 4.92 -11.28
CA PRO A 31 9.14 4.07 -12.40
C PRO A 31 8.76 2.61 -12.22
N MET A 32 8.89 2.11 -10.98
CA MET A 32 8.50 0.74 -10.63
C MET A 32 6.98 0.53 -10.72
N ALA A 33 6.17 1.49 -10.27
CA ALA A 33 4.71 1.37 -10.39
C ALA A 33 4.27 1.38 -11.86
N ILE A 34 4.87 2.24 -12.68
CA ILE A 34 4.60 2.33 -14.12
C ILE A 34 4.89 0.99 -14.78
N ASN A 35 6.10 0.45 -14.57
CA ASN A 35 6.48 -0.84 -15.17
C ASN A 35 5.59 -1.98 -14.68
N ALA A 36 5.23 -1.99 -13.39
CA ALA A 36 4.30 -2.98 -12.86
C ALA A 36 2.92 -2.87 -13.51
N THR A 37 2.37 -1.66 -13.67
CA THR A 37 1.07 -1.47 -14.36
C THR A 37 1.09 -2.02 -15.78
N GLU A 38 2.19 -1.86 -16.53
CA GLU A 38 2.29 -2.48 -17.87
C GLU A 38 2.22 -4.01 -17.80
N VAL A 39 2.82 -4.63 -16.77
CA VAL A 39 2.70 -6.08 -16.55
C VAL A 39 1.25 -6.48 -16.25
N PHE A 40 0.54 -5.73 -15.39
CA PHE A 40 -0.89 -5.98 -15.13
C PHE A 40 -1.73 -5.90 -16.41
N ARG A 41 -1.49 -4.90 -17.26
CA ARG A 41 -2.17 -4.77 -18.57
C ARG A 41 -1.90 -5.93 -19.52
N LEU A 42 -0.70 -6.51 -19.47
CA LEU A 42 -0.32 -7.65 -20.31
C LEU A 42 -0.89 -8.98 -19.82
N HIS A 43 -1.35 -9.05 -18.57
CA HIS A 43 -1.81 -10.29 -17.93
C HIS A 43 -3.22 -10.18 -17.31
N PRO A 44 -4.25 -9.85 -18.10
CA PRO A 44 -5.64 -9.78 -17.60
C PRO A 44 -6.17 -11.13 -17.07
N GLU A 45 -5.58 -12.25 -17.47
CA GLU A 45 -5.90 -13.59 -16.96
C GLU A 45 -5.60 -13.78 -15.46
N CYS A 46 -4.80 -12.88 -14.87
CA CYS A 46 -4.47 -12.88 -13.45
C CYS A 46 -5.40 -11.99 -12.61
N PHE A 47 -6.37 -11.32 -13.22
CA PHE A 47 -7.32 -10.46 -12.50
C PHE A 47 -8.33 -11.28 -11.72
N ASP A 48 -8.80 -10.72 -10.61
CA ASP A 48 -9.98 -11.26 -9.93
C ASP A 48 -11.24 -11.07 -10.80
N GLU A 49 -12.32 -11.77 -10.42
CA GLU A 49 -13.59 -11.71 -11.16
C GLU A 49 -14.14 -10.29 -11.27
N GLY A 50 -13.95 -9.46 -10.24
CA GLY A 50 -14.47 -8.09 -10.21
C GLY A 50 -13.78 -7.14 -11.18
N ILE A 51 -12.45 -7.22 -11.30
CA ILE A 51 -11.70 -6.46 -12.29
C ILE A 51 -11.97 -7.05 -13.68
N ALA A 52 -12.02 -8.37 -13.83
CA ALA A 52 -12.30 -9.01 -15.11
C ALA A 52 -13.67 -8.57 -15.70
N GLU A 53 -14.71 -8.49 -14.87
CA GLU A 53 -16.02 -7.97 -15.28
C GLU A 53 -15.97 -6.47 -15.58
N TYR A 54 -15.25 -5.68 -14.77
CA TYR A 54 -15.09 -4.24 -15.00
C TYR A 54 -14.47 -3.94 -16.37
N VAL A 55 -13.46 -4.70 -16.77
CA VAL A 55 -12.73 -4.48 -18.03
C VAL A 55 -13.61 -4.71 -19.28
N LEU A 56 -14.75 -5.39 -19.14
CA LEU A 56 -15.73 -5.52 -20.23
C LEU A 56 -16.37 -4.17 -20.61
N ASN A 57 -16.43 -3.24 -19.66
CA ASN A 57 -17.02 -1.91 -19.86
C ASN A 57 -15.95 -0.80 -19.96
N ASP A 58 -14.81 -0.96 -19.28
CA ASP A 58 -13.66 -0.06 -19.37
C ASP A 58 -12.37 -0.81 -19.76
N PRO A 59 -11.90 -0.66 -21.00
CA PRO A 59 -10.78 -1.46 -21.51
C PRO A 59 -9.42 -1.14 -20.85
N ASP A 60 -9.26 -0.05 -20.11
CA ASP A 60 -8.02 0.24 -19.35
C ASP A 60 -8.35 0.63 -17.91
N PRO A 61 -8.45 -0.33 -16.97
CA PRO A 61 -8.78 -0.07 -15.56
C PRO A 61 -7.67 0.68 -14.81
N PHE A 62 -6.57 0.98 -15.51
CA PHE A 62 -5.45 1.74 -15.01
C PHE A 62 -5.29 3.06 -15.76
N GLY A 63 -6.31 3.55 -16.47
CA GLY A 63 -6.20 4.69 -17.36
C GLY A 63 -7.49 5.50 -17.52
N PHE A 64 -7.67 6.53 -16.69
CA PHE A 64 -8.70 7.56 -16.89
C PHE A 64 -8.12 8.85 -17.50
N ASN A 65 -8.97 9.67 -18.12
CA ASN A 65 -8.60 10.82 -18.97
C ASN A 65 -7.58 11.80 -18.36
N LYS A 66 -7.61 12.04 -17.04
CA LYS A 66 -6.70 12.98 -16.35
C LYS A 66 -5.48 12.31 -15.70
N LEU A 67 -5.34 10.99 -15.80
CA LEU A 67 -4.21 10.24 -15.25
C LEU A 67 -2.97 10.36 -16.15
N LYS A 68 -1.82 10.64 -15.54
CA LYS A 68 -0.52 10.71 -16.24
C LYS A 68 0.55 9.90 -15.53
N TYR A 69 1.17 8.98 -16.26
CA TYR A 69 2.30 8.20 -15.81
C TYR A 69 3.62 8.93 -16.08
N VAL A 70 4.31 9.33 -15.01
CA VAL A 70 5.51 10.18 -15.08
C VAL A 70 6.78 9.33 -15.13
N ARG A 71 7.32 9.17 -16.33
CA ARG A 71 8.46 8.28 -16.58
C ARG A 71 9.79 8.98 -16.28
N THR A 72 9.95 10.22 -16.71
CA THR A 72 11.25 10.90 -16.63
C THR A 72 11.44 11.68 -15.33
N THR A 73 12.70 11.82 -14.91
CA THR A 73 13.06 12.65 -13.76
C THR A 73 12.76 14.13 -13.99
N GLU A 74 12.83 14.61 -15.24
CA GLU A 74 12.51 16.00 -15.58
C GLU A 74 11.02 16.30 -15.40
N GLU A 75 10.14 15.40 -15.85
CA GLU A 75 8.70 15.51 -15.62
C GLU A 75 8.36 15.45 -14.12
N SER A 76 8.96 14.51 -13.38
CA SER A 76 8.83 14.41 -11.92
C SER A 76 9.16 15.74 -11.22
N LYS A 77 10.27 16.38 -11.62
CA LYS A 77 10.66 17.69 -11.08
C LYS A 77 9.64 18.78 -11.40
N LYS A 78 9.06 18.78 -12.60
CA LYS A 78 8.01 19.74 -13.01
C LYS A 78 6.77 19.64 -12.12
N LEU A 79 6.42 18.45 -11.62
CA LEU A 79 5.27 18.28 -10.72
C LEU A 79 5.38 19.13 -9.44
N ASN A 80 6.59 19.34 -8.93
CA ASN A 80 6.81 20.14 -7.71
C ASN A 80 6.51 21.63 -7.91
N GLY A 81 6.42 22.09 -9.16
CA GLY A 81 6.08 23.47 -9.51
C GLY A 81 4.62 23.66 -9.95
N LEU A 82 3.77 22.62 -9.82
CA LEU A 82 2.36 22.73 -10.20
C LEU A 82 1.65 23.78 -9.37
N THR A 83 0.78 24.54 -10.03
CA THR A 83 -0.14 25.47 -9.38
C THR A 83 -1.55 24.89 -9.42
N GLY A 84 -2.28 24.99 -8.31
CA GLY A 84 -3.60 24.40 -8.16
C GLY A 84 -3.58 22.97 -7.58
N PRO A 85 -4.76 22.35 -7.43
CA PRO A 85 -4.89 21.02 -6.84
C PRO A 85 -4.44 19.92 -7.81
N ALA A 86 -3.76 18.91 -7.29
CA ALA A 86 -3.36 17.71 -8.02
C ALA A 86 -3.23 16.52 -7.06
N ILE A 87 -3.41 15.31 -7.58
CA ILE A 87 -3.08 14.07 -6.86
C ILE A 87 -1.75 13.54 -7.40
N ILE A 88 -0.79 13.28 -6.51
CA ILE A 88 0.50 12.67 -6.87
C ILE A 88 0.65 11.36 -6.10
N ILE A 89 0.59 10.25 -6.82
CA ILE A 89 0.81 8.90 -6.30
C ILE A 89 2.28 8.55 -6.54
N SER A 90 3.08 8.52 -5.47
CA SER A 90 4.51 8.23 -5.56
C SER A 90 4.97 7.24 -4.49
N GLY A 91 5.99 6.45 -4.81
CA GLY A 91 6.64 5.51 -3.89
C GLY A 91 8.04 5.99 -3.48
N SER A 92 8.65 5.41 -2.43
CA SER A 92 8.25 4.18 -1.72
C SER A 92 7.11 4.35 -0.70
N GLY A 93 6.32 3.30 -0.47
CA GLY A 93 5.10 3.36 0.36
C GLY A 93 5.31 3.61 1.86
N MET A 94 6.56 3.57 2.34
CA MET A 94 6.93 3.92 3.72
C MET A 94 7.80 5.19 3.81
N LEU A 95 7.92 5.93 2.70
CA LEU A 95 8.71 7.16 2.62
C LEU A 95 10.19 6.95 3.01
N THR A 96 10.74 5.79 2.68
CA THR A 96 12.15 5.44 2.97
C THR A 96 13.10 5.87 1.85
N GLY A 97 12.56 6.22 0.67
CA GLY A 97 13.35 6.60 -0.50
C GLY A 97 12.50 6.84 -1.74
N GLY A 98 13.16 7.24 -2.83
CA GLY A 98 12.51 7.45 -4.12
C GLY A 98 11.95 8.87 -4.32
N ARG A 99 11.17 9.02 -5.40
CA ARG A 99 10.66 10.32 -5.86
C ARG A 99 9.69 10.97 -4.86
N VAL A 100 9.00 10.16 -4.07
CA VAL A 100 8.07 10.63 -3.03
C VAL A 100 8.73 11.58 -2.03
N LEU A 101 10.02 11.38 -1.70
CA LEU A 101 10.73 12.27 -0.78
C LEU A 101 10.90 13.68 -1.36
N HIS A 102 11.06 13.79 -2.68
CA HIS A 102 11.14 15.09 -3.34
C HIS A 102 9.79 15.80 -3.30
N HIS A 103 8.68 15.10 -3.56
CA HIS A 103 7.35 15.69 -3.41
C HIS A 103 7.05 16.07 -1.96
N LEU A 104 7.44 15.22 -1.00
CA LEU A 104 7.24 15.46 0.42
C LEU A 104 7.95 16.75 0.86
N VAL A 105 9.21 16.97 0.46
CA VAL A 105 9.93 18.22 0.78
C VAL A 105 9.22 19.47 0.25
N ASN A 106 8.53 19.37 -0.89
CA ASN A 106 7.80 20.50 -1.48
C ASN A 106 6.39 20.68 -0.90
N THR A 107 5.89 19.73 -0.11
CA THR A 107 4.47 19.72 0.32
C THR A 107 4.28 19.73 1.83
N VAL A 108 5.21 19.14 2.60
CA VAL A 108 5.05 18.81 4.03
C VAL A 108 4.88 20.04 4.93
N GLU A 109 5.46 21.18 4.56
CA GLU A 109 5.41 22.43 5.35
C GLU A 109 4.23 23.33 4.96
N HIS A 110 3.28 22.85 4.15
CA HIS A 110 2.14 23.62 3.68
C HIS A 110 0.81 22.99 4.10
N GLU A 111 0.03 23.72 4.90
CA GLU A 111 -1.25 23.27 5.48
C GLU A 111 -2.34 22.96 4.46
N ARG A 112 -2.27 23.51 3.24
CA ARG A 112 -3.24 23.22 2.17
C ARG A 112 -3.05 21.83 1.54
N ASN A 113 -1.97 21.14 1.86
CA ASN A 113 -1.67 19.83 1.32
C ASN A 113 -2.11 18.73 2.28
N THR A 114 -2.45 17.58 1.71
CA THR A 114 -2.70 16.35 2.47
C THR A 114 -1.70 15.28 2.07
N ILE A 115 -1.06 14.66 3.06
CA ILE A 115 -0.27 13.45 2.91
C ILE A 115 -1.18 12.29 3.29
N LEU A 116 -1.56 11.49 2.29
CA LEU A 116 -2.38 10.30 2.48
C LEU A 116 -1.49 9.07 2.56
N ILE A 117 -1.45 8.42 3.73
CA ILE A 117 -0.70 7.18 3.96
C ILE A 117 -1.64 5.99 3.78
N VAL A 118 -1.38 5.19 2.75
CA VAL A 118 -2.24 4.09 2.26
C VAL A 118 -1.73 2.71 2.69
N GLY A 119 -1.44 2.54 3.98
CA GLY A 119 -1.05 1.26 4.55
C GLY A 119 0.17 1.33 5.47
N PHE A 120 0.60 0.16 5.92
CA PHE A 120 1.58 0.00 7.00
C PHE A 120 2.90 0.71 6.73
N CYS A 121 3.44 1.33 7.78
CA CYS A 121 4.80 1.85 7.83
C CYS A 121 5.53 1.19 9.00
N ALA A 122 6.66 0.56 8.72
CA ALA A 122 7.47 -0.05 9.77
C ALA A 122 7.93 1.00 10.80
N PRO A 123 8.12 0.60 12.08
CA PRO A 123 8.59 1.49 13.11
C PRO A 123 9.84 2.29 12.70
N ASP A 124 9.85 3.56 13.07
CA ASP A 124 10.94 4.52 12.88
C ASP A 124 11.24 4.92 11.43
N THR A 125 10.50 4.39 10.46
CA THR A 125 10.49 4.93 9.10
C THR A 125 9.93 6.36 9.08
N LEU A 126 10.28 7.13 8.06
CA LEU A 126 9.73 8.48 7.91
C LEU A 126 8.19 8.46 7.78
N GLY A 127 7.63 7.44 7.11
CA GLY A 127 6.19 7.29 7.00
C GLY A 127 5.53 7.01 8.36
N ASP A 128 6.15 6.23 9.22
CA ASP A 128 5.65 6.00 10.57
C ASP A 128 5.70 7.28 11.42
N LYS A 129 6.78 8.06 11.36
CA LYS A 129 6.85 9.38 12.03
C LYS A 129 5.75 10.34 11.58
N ILE A 130 5.43 10.34 10.28
CA ILE A 130 4.33 11.12 9.71
C ILE A 130 2.98 10.59 10.20
N ARG A 131 2.75 9.27 10.21
CA ARG A 131 1.53 8.65 10.78
C ARG A 131 1.34 9.04 12.26
N ARG A 132 2.44 9.09 13.03
CA ARG A 132 2.47 9.55 14.43
C ARG A 132 2.32 11.07 14.58
N ARG A 133 2.26 11.82 13.48
CA ARG A 133 2.15 13.28 13.42
C ARG A 133 3.28 13.99 14.17
N GLU A 134 4.50 13.46 14.05
CA GLU A 134 5.67 14.14 14.60
C GLU A 134 5.86 15.52 13.97
N ASN A 135 5.97 16.55 14.81
CA ASN A 135 6.07 17.93 14.35
C ASN A 135 7.34 18.20 13.52
N LYS A 136 8.44 17.50 13.82
CA LYS A 136 9.74 17.71 13.19
C LYS A 136 10.17 16.44 12.45
N LEU A 137 10.43 16.58 11.16
CA LEU A 137 10.81 15.48 10.29
C LEU A 137 12.20 15.77 9.70
N TRP A 138 13.04 14.74 9.60
CA TRP A 138 14.34 14.84 8.93
C TRP A 138 14.24 14.26 7.53
N ILE A 139 14.40 15.11 6.51
CA ILE A 139 14.31 14.71 5.10
C ILE A 139 15.51 15.29 4.35
N PHE A 140 16.27 14.43 3.66
CA PHE A 140 17.53 14.79 2.98
C PHE A 140 18.51 15.59 3.85
N GLY A 141 18.65 15.20 5.12
CA GLY A 141 19.58 15.88 6.01
C GLY A 141 19.13 17.28 6.45
N LYS A 142 17.84 17.61 6.34
CA LYS A 142 17.28 18.88 6.81
C LYS A 142 16.03 18.64 7.65
N GLU A 143 15.91 19.40 8.74
CA GLU A 143 14.69 19.47 9.53
C GLU A 143 13.59 20.18 8.73
N ARG A 144 12.37 19.62 8.77
CA ARG A 144 11.15 20.15 8.16
C ARG A 144 10.03 20.09 9.18
N THR A 145 9.15 21.09 9.17
CA THR A 145 7.98 21.10 10.06
C THR A 145 6.79 20.45 9.38
N LEU A 146 6.18 19.45 10.02
CA LEU A 146 4.94 18.86 9.52
C LEU A 146 3.78 19.84 9.72
N ARG A 147 3.33 20.46 8.62
CA ARG A 147 2.15 21.34 8.61
C ARG A 147 1.04 20.83 7.70
N ALA A 148 1.37 20.02 6.70
CA ALA A 148 0.38 19.35 5.86
C ALA A 148 -0.54 18.47 6.71
N HIS A 149 -1.81 18.34 6.29
CA HIS A 149 -2.73 17.40 6.88
C HIS A 149 -2.23 15.97 6.65
N VAL A 150 -2.45 15.09 7.63
CA VAL A 150 -2.08 13.67 7.55
C VAL A 150 -3.33 12.82 7.73
N GLU A 151 -3.67 12.12 6.65
CA GLU A 151 -4.75 11.15 6.62
C GLU A 151 -4.19 9.74 6.44
N ILE A 152 -4.82 8.77 7.10
CA ILE A 152 -4.39 7.37 7.09
C ILE A 152 -5.54 6.52 6.60
N MET A 153 -5.27 5.68 5.60
CA MET A 153 -6.23 4.76 5.04
C MET A 153 -5.58 3.37 4.93
N ASP A 154 -5.82 2.55 5.94
CA ASP A 154 -5.22 1.22 6.03
C ASP A 154 -5.98 0.16 5.19
N SER A 155 -7.12 0.52 4.58
CA SER A 155 -7.97 -0.36 3.77
C SER A 155 -7.35 -0.84 2.45
N PHE A 156 -6.23 -0.26 2.01
CA PHE A 156 -5.45 -0.70 0.84
C PHE A 156 -4.27 -1.60 1.24
N SER A 157 -4.30 -2.19 2.44
CA SER A 157 -3.31 -3.20 2.82
C SER A 157 -3.64 -4.52 2.13
N ALA A 158 -2.70 -5.07 1.38
CA ALA A 158 -2.81 -6.40 0.78
C ALA A 158 -2.61 -7.55 1.80
N HIS A 159 -2.75 -7.28 3.11
CA HIS A 159 -2.66 -8.27 4.17
C HIS A 159 -4.04 -8.50 4.73
N GLY A 160 -4.43 -9.77 4.86
CA GLY A 160 -5.68 -10.13 5.51
C GLY A 160 -5.69 -9.67 6.96
N ASP A 161 -6.83 -9.18 7.42
CA ASP A 161 -7.02 -8.90 8.84
C ASP A 161 -7.15 -10.18 9.67
N GLU A 162 -7.30 -10.05 11.00
CA GLU A 162 -7.41 -11.21 11.89
C GLU A 162 -8.59 -12.11 11.50
N ASP A 163 -9.74 -11.52 11.19
CA ASP A 163 -10.96 -12.27 10.88
C ASP A 163 -10.86 -12.96 9.50
N GLU A 164 -10.28 -12.28 8.51
CA GLU A 164 -10.01 -12.86 7.19
C GLU A 164 -9.03 -14.02 7.26
N MET A 165 -7.94 -13.89 8.04
CA MET A 165 -6.97 -14.97 8.23
C MET A 165 -7.57 -16.15 9.01
N LEU A 166 -8.36 -15.88 10.06
CA LEU A 166 -9.09 -16.94 10.78
C LEU A 166 -10.09 -17.63 9.87
N GLY A 167 -10.84 -16.87 9.07
CA GLY A 167 -11.79 -17.38 8.09
C GLY A 167 -11.11 -18.30 7.07
N TYR A 168 -9.99 -17.87 6.49
CA TYR A 168 -9.20 -18.69 5.58
C TYR A 168 -8.74 -20.00 6.23
N LEU A 169 -8.16 -19.92 7.45
CA LEU A 169 -7.65 -21.10 8.16
C LEU A 169 -8.76 -22.04 8.64
N SER A 170 -9.98 -21.52 8.86
CA SER A 170 -11.14 -22.33 9.25
C SER A 170 -11.56 -23.33 8.16
N GLY A 171 -11.28 -23.03 6.89
CA GLY A 171 -11.58 -23.89 5.75
C GLY A 171 -10.60 -25.06 5.57
N LEU A 172 -9.51 -25.10 6.34
CA LEU A 172 -8.52 -26.17 6.25
C LEU A 172 -8.99 -27.45 6.96
N ASP A 173 -8.63 -28.60 6.39
CA ASP A 173 -8.86 -29.91 7.00
C ASP A 173 -7.98 -30.08 8.25
N ARG A 174 -8.59 -29.91 9.42
CA ARG A 174 -7.91 -29.90 10.72
C ARG A 174 -7.25 -31.22 11.09
N GLU A 175 -7.73 -32.34 10.55
CA GLU A 175 -7.15 -33.66 10.80
C GLU A 175 -5.82 -33.83 10.04
N LYS A 176 -5.68 -33.15 8.89
CA LYS A 176 -4.45 -33.17 8.08
C LYS A 176 -3.45 -32.09 8.50
N LEU A 177 -3.93 -30.99 9.09
CA LEU A 177 -3.09 -29.90 9.52
C LEU A 177 -2.34 -30.27 10.80
N LYS A 178 -1.08 -30.67 10.67
CA LYS A 178 -0.24 -31.10 11.79
C LYS A 178 0.33 -29.94 12.62
N LYS A 179 0.69 -28.83 11.96
CA LYS A 179 1.42 -27.70 12.58
C LYS A 179 1.26 -26.41 11.78
N VAL A 180 1.19 -25.28 12.47
CA VAL A 180 1.14 -23.93 11.86
C VAL A 180 2.33 -23.11 12.34
N PHE A 181 2.99 -22.42 11.42
CA PHE A 181 4.10 -21.52 11.71
C PHE A 181 3.72 -20.08 11.38
N LEU A 182 3.68 -19.21 12.39
CA LEU A 182 3.45 -17.78 12.21
C LEU A 182 4.77 -17.08 11.93
N VAL A 183 4.85 -16.46 10.75
CA VAL A 183 6.01 -15.69 10.29
C VAL A 183 5.57 -14.30 9.84
N HIS A 184 6.52 -13.44 9.46
CA HIS A 184 6.25 -12.12 8.86
C HIS A 184 5.23 -11.25 9.63
N GLY A 185 5.51 -10.96 10.90
CA GLY A 185 4.73 -10.05 11.71
C GLY A 185 5.52 -9.55 12.92
N GLU A 186 5.01 -8.52 13.59
CA GLU A 186 5.54 -8.12 14.90
C GLU A 186 5.24 -9.21 15.93
N TYR A 187 6.23 -9.53 16.78
CA TYR A 187 6.12 -10.64 17.74
C TYR A 187 4.86 -10.55 18.60
N ASP A 188 4.58 -9.40 19.21
CA ASP A 188 3.39 -9.16 20.03
C ASP A 188 2.07 -9.38 19.27
N ARG A 189 2.07 -9.19 17.94
CA ARG A 189 0.91 -9.46 17.07
C ARG A 189 0.80 -10.95 16.76
N GLN A 190 1.93 -11.61 16.52
CA GLN A 190 1.98 -13.05 16.30
C GLN A 190 1.54 -13.82 17.55
N GLU A 191 1.92 -13.39 18.76
CA GLU A 191 1.47 -14.01 20.02
C GLU A 191 -0.05 -13.90 20.22
N LYS A 192 -0.61 -12.72 19.92
CA LYS A 192 -2.07 -12.51 19.96
C LYS A 192 -2.79 -13.38 18.94
N PHE A 193 -2.29 -13.42 17.71
CA PHE A 193 -2.88 -14.23 16.65
C PHE A 193 -2.76 -15.73 16.92
N LYS A 194 -1.63 -16.19 17.46
CA LYS A 194 -1.47 -17.56 17.98
C LYS A 194 -2.55 -17.89 19.00
N SER A 195 -2.78 -17.00 19.97
CA SER A 195 -3.81 -17.18 20.99
C SER A 195 -5.23 -17.21 20.39
N ALA A 196 -5.47 -16.46 19.30
CA ALA A 196 -6.73 -16.52 18.55
C ALA A 196 -6.90 -17.88 17.84
N LEU A 197 -5.88 -18.36 17.15
CA LEU A 197 -5.89 -19.67 16.49
C LEU A 197 -6.12 -20.82 17.47
N GLU A 198 -5.45 -20.80 18.62
CA GLU A 198 -5.63 -21.82 19.65
C GLU A 198 -7.06 -21.82 20.22
N ARG A 199 -7.67 -20.64 20.39
CA ARG A 199 -9.10 -20.52 20.78
C ARG A 199 -10.05 -21.09 19.73
N GLU A 200 -9.74 -20.89 18.46
CA GLU A 200 -10.48 -21.49 17.34
C GLU A 200 -10.24 -23.00 17.21
N GLY A 201 -9.40 -23.60 18.05
CA GLY A 201 -9.12 -25.04 18.09
C GLY A 201 -8.01 -25.49 17.14
N MET A 202 -7.17 -24.56 16.68
CA MET A 202 -5.95 -24.88 15.94
C MET A 202 -4.93 -25.52 16.89
N ARG A 203 -4.33 -26.64 16.47
CA ARG A 203 -3.33 -27.37 17.27
C ARG A 203 -1.93 -27.06 16.74
N ASP A 204 -0.96 -27.02 17.66
CA ASP A 204 0.48 -26.84 17.39
C ASP A 204 0.79 -25.61 16.52
N VAL A 205 0.61 -24.42 17.12
CA VAL A 205 0.99 -23.13 16.52
C VAL A 205 2.32 -22.65 17.08
N ALA A 206 3.32 -22.50 16.21
CA ALA A 206 4.65 -22.04 16.55
C ALA A 206 4.93 -20.65 15.95
N ILE A 207 5.75 -19.85 16.64
CA ILE A 207 6.30 -18.59 16.14
C ILE A 207 7.82 -18.79 16.06
N PRO A 208 8.36 -19.16 14.88
CA PRO A 208 9.80 -19.40 14.74
C PRO A 208 10.63 -18.15 14.99
N GLU A 209 11.73 -18.32 15.71
CA GLU A 209 12.79 -17.30 15.77
C GLU A 209 13.73 -17.44 14.56
N LEU A 210 14.41 -16.35 14.20
CA LEU A 210 15.40 -16.34 13.13
C LEU A 210 16.48 -17.39 13.39
N GLY A 211 16.66 -18.33 12.45
CA GLY A 211 17.62 -19.43 12.57
C GLY A 211 17.07 -20.70 13.21
N SER A 212 15.78 -20.72 13.58
CA SER A 212 15.12 -21.95 14.03
C SER A 212 15.02 -22.99 12.91
N THR A 213 15.19 -24.26 13.27
CA THR A 213 15.04 -25.41 12.36
C THR A 213 13.96 -26.34 12.90
N PHE A 214 13.11 -26.85 12.00
CA PHE A 214 12.05 -27.80 12.32
C PHE A 214 12.13 -29.00 11.38
N GLU A 215 11.98 -30.19 11.94
CA GLU A 215 11.73 -31.40 11.16
C GLU A 215 10.23 -31.50 10.87
N ILE A 216 9.88 -31.73 9.60
CA ILE A 216 8.49 -31.89 9.16
C ILE A 216 8.31 -33.35 8.76
N GLU A 217 7.56 -34.10 9.55
CA GLU A 217 7.15 -35.46 9.19
C GLU A 217 6.05 -35.37 8.13
N VAL A 218 6.39 -35.76 6.89
CA VAL A 218 5.46 -35.84 5.75
C VAL A 218 4.55 -37.04 5.92
#